data_AF-A0A9W7C1S0-F1
#
_entry.id   AF-A0A9W7C1S0-F1
#
_cell.length_a   1.000
_cell.length_b   1.000
_cell.length_c   1.000
_cell.angle_alpha   90.00
_cell.angle_beta   90.00
_cell.angle_gamma   90.00
#
_symmetry.space_group_name_H-M   'P 1'
#
loop_
_entity.id
_entity.type
_entity.pdbx_description
1 polymer ?
#
loop_
_entity_poly.entity_id
_entity_poly.type
_entity_poly.pdbx_seq_one_letter_code
_entity_poly.pdbx_strand_id
1 'polypeptide(L)'
;MSAISAESRITKLAYDTRVQLSSRWNIPLAEVPERALTMGISTLFQSSNVLVLFTGVSRSRALEMCLEKSVNHMFPVSAFQK
;
A
#
# COMPACT_ATOMS: atom_id res chain seq x y z
N MET A 1 4.84 12.97 -10.70
CA MET A 1 4.54 11.57 -11.10
C MET A 1 3.68 10.96 -10.00
N SER A 2 2.44 10.56 -10.31
CA SER A 2 1.49 10.05 -9.30
C SER A 2 1.87 8.62 -8.89
N ALA A 3 1.70 8.26 -7.61
CA ALA A 3 1.91 6.88 -7.14
C ALA A 3 1.12 5.84 -7.96
N ILE A 4 -0.02 6.25 -8.53
CA ILE A 4 -0.95 5.44 -9.33
C ILE A 4 -0.31 4.91 -10.62
N SER A 5 0.63 5.63 -11.22
CA SER A 5 1.30 5.20 -12.46
C SER A 5 2.63 4.48 -12.21
N ALA A 6 2.93 4.11 -10.97
CA ALA A 6 4.22 3.55 -10.64
C ALA A 6 4.34 2.08 -11.06
N GLU A 7 5.53 1.68 -11.51
CA GLU A 7 5.92 0.30 -11.78
C GLU A 7 6.64 -0.32 -10.57
N SER A 8 6.94 -1.63 -10.67
CA SER A 8 7.75 -2.35 -9.70
C SER A 8 9.11 -1.69 -9.50
N ARG A 9 9.44 -1.38 -8.24
CA ARG A 9 10.67 -0.66 -7.91
C ARG A 9 11.10 -0.89 -6.47
N ILE A 10 12.35 -0.58 -6.18
CA ILE A 10 12.86 -0.47 -4.82
C ILE A 10 12.41 0.87 -4.24
N THR A 11 11.82 0.85 -3.05
CA THR A 11 11.40 2.06 -2.33
C THR A 11 11.97 2.09 -0.92
N LYS A 12 12.17 3.29 -0.38
CA LYS A 12 12.60 3.48 1.01
C LYS A 12 11.39 3.35 1.93
N LEU A 13 11.52 2.53 2.97
CA LEU A 13 10.48 2.39 3.99
C LEU A 13 10.44 3.65 4.86
N ALA A 14 9.24 4.19 5.08
CA ALA A 14 9.02 5.27 6.02
C ALA A 14 9.37 4.82 7.44
N TYR A 15 9.78 5.76 8.30
CA TYR A 15 10.16 5.46 9.67
C TYR A 15 9.04 4.77 10.44
N ASP A 16 7.81 5.31 10.37
CA ASP A 16 6.64 4.72 11.04
C ASP A 16 6.33 3.31 10.56
N THR A 17 6.55 3.04 9.27
CA THR A 17 6.44 1.69 8.72
C THR A 17 7.48 0.78 9.37
N ARG A 18 8.75 1.18 9.45
CA ARG A 18 9.79 0.37 10.12
C ARG A 18 9.46 0.10 11.59
N VAL A 19 8.92 1.08 12.31
CA VAL A 19 8.47 0.92 13.71
C VAL A 19 7.33 -0.10 13.82
N GLN A 20 6.32 -0.01 12.95
CA GLN A 20 5.21 -0.97 12.91
C GLN A 20 5.69 -2.39 12.60
N LEU A 21 6.63 -2.54 11.67
CA LEU A 21 7.23 -3.82 11.31
C LEU A 21 8.06 -4.41 12.46
N SER A 22 8.89 -3.59 13.12
CA SER A 22 9.65 -3.97 14.32
C SER A 22 8.73 -4.53 15.42
N SER A 23 7.64 -3.81 15.74
CA SER A 23 6.66 -4.27 16.73
C SER A 23 5.92 -5.54 16.28
N ARG A 24 5.51 -5.62 15.00
CA ARG A 24 4.78 -6.77 14.46
C ARG A 24 5.58 -8.08 14.51
N TRP A 25 6.88 -7.99 14.27
CA TRP A 25 7.77 -9.17 14.24
C TRP A 25 8.64 -9.32 15.47
N ASN A 26 8.49 -8.43 16.46
CA ASN A 26 9.25 -8.44 17.71
C ASN A 26 10.78 -8.47 17.50
N ILE A 27 11.25 -7.71 16.51
CA ILE A 27 12.68 -7.56 16.17
C ILE A 27 13.16 -6.13 16.45
N PRO A 28 14.43 -5.92 16.80
CA PRO A 28 15.00 -4.58 16.96
C PRO A 28 14.84 -3.71 15.70
N LEU A 29 14.58 -2.41 15.87
CA LEU A 29 14.42 -1.48 14.73
C LEU A 29 15.65 -1.44 13.82
N ALA A 30 16.84 -1.63 14.39
CA ALA A 30 18.11 -1.68 13.65
C ALA A 30 18.19 -2.84 12.65
N GLU A 31 17.44 -3.92 12.90
CA GLU A 31 17.39 -5.11 12.03
C GLU A 31 16.31 -4.99 10.95
N VAL A 32 15.36 -4.05 11.08
CA VAL A 32 14.35 -3.80 10.05
C VAL A 32 15.01 -3.13 8.84
N PRO A 33 14.92 -3.72 7.62
CA PRO A 33 15.50 -3.14 6.41
C PRO A 33 15.03 -1.70 6.14
N GLU A 34 15.86 -0.89 5.49
CA GLU A 34 15.48 0.47 5.12
C GLU A 34 14.74 0.57 3.79
N ARG A 35 14.82 -0.48 2.96
CA ARG A 35 14.25 -0.51 1.62
C ARG A 35 13.48 -1.80 1.40
N ALA A 36 12.47 -1.74 0.55
CA ALA A 36 11.70 -2.90 0.10
C ALA A 36 11.51 -2.84 -1.41
N LEU A 37 11.49 -4.01 -2.05
CA LEU A 37 10.99 -4.16 -3.42
C LEU A 37 9.46 -4.24 -3.34
N THR A 38 8.77 -3.34 -4.04
CA THR A 38 7.30 -3.33 -4.10
C THR A 38 6.85 -3.36 -5.55
N MET A 39 5.74 -4.05 -5.80
CA MET A 39 5.01 -3.87 -7.05
C MET A 39 4.43 -2.47 -7.09
N GLY A 40 4.52 -1.84 -8.25
CA GLY A 40 3.82 -0.59 -8.51
C GLY A 40 2.34 -0.83 -8.84
N ILE A 41 1.53 0.22 -8.75
CA ILE A 41 0.08 0.14 -9.02
C ILE A 41 -0.17 -0.25 -10.49
N SER A 42 0.63 0.27 -11.42
CA SER A 42 0.55 -0.14 -12.84
C SER A 42 0.78 -1.64 -13.01
N THR A 43 1.82 -2.18 -12.36
CA THR A 43 2.14 -3.62 -12.42
C THR A 43 1.08 -4.47 -11.72
N LEU A 44 0.47 -3.98 -10.64
CA LEU A 44 -0.64 -4.66 -9.97
C LEU A 44 -1.85 -4.83 -10.89
N PHE A 45 -2.21 -3.77 -11.63
CA PHE A 45 -3.34 -3.79 -12.58
C PHE A 45 -3.07 -4.56 -13.89
N GLN A 46 -1.84 -5.06 -14.12
CA GLN A 46 -1.57 -6.00 -15.21
C GLN A 46 -2.05 -7.43 -14.91
N SER A 47 -2.45 -7.71 -13.67
CA SER A 47 -2.97 -9.03 -13.28
C SER A 47 -4.39 -9.27 -13.83
N SER A 48 -4.73 -10.53 -14.11
CA SER A 48 -6.07 -10.87 -14.63
C SER A 48 -7.19 -10.65 -13.62
N ASN A 49 -6.90 -10.87 -12.33
CA ASN A 49 -7.85 -10.74 -11.24
C ASN A 49 -7.14 -10.23 -10.00
N VAL A 50 -7.79 -9.33 -9.27
CA VAL A 50 -7.28 -8.81 -8.00
C VAL A 50 -8.35 -8.95 -6.91
N LEU A 51 -7.95 -9.53 -5.78
CA LEU A 51 -8.77 -9.63 -4.58
C LEU A 51 -8.19 -8.73 -3.48
N VAL A 52 -8.98 -7.79 -2.99
CA VAL A 52 -8.61 -6.92 -1.87
C VAL A 52 -9.46 -7.29 -0.65
N LEU A 53 -8.80 -7.53 0.47
CA LEU A 53 -9.45 -7.93 1.73
C LEU A 53 -9.45 -6.76 2.71
N PHE A 54 -10.64 -6.31 3.12
CA PHE A 54 -10.82 -5.32 4.18
C PHE A 54 -11.35 -6.00 5.43
N THR A 55 -10.65 -5.85 6.56
CA THR A 55 -11.04 -6.45 7.84
C THR A 55 -10.95 -5.43 8.98
N GLY A 56 -11.99 -5.41 9.82
CA GLY A 56 -12.08 -4.53 10.99
C GLY A 56 -12.46 -3.08 10.68
N VAL A 57 -12.95 -2.38 11.72
CA VAL A 57 -13.46 -1.01 11.61
C VAL A 57 -12.36 0.00 11.28
N SER A 58 -11.11 -0.27 11.65
CA SER A 58 -9.96 0.61 11.37
C SER A 58 -9.68 0.82 9.87
N ARG A 59 -10.25 -0.03 9.00
CA ARG A 59 -10.12 0.07 7.55
C ARG A 59 -11.35 0.65 6.85
N SER A 60 -12.40 1.06 7.58
CA SER A 60 -13.66 1.57 7.03
C SER A 60 -13.45 2.77 6.09
N ARG A 61 -12.58 3.72 6.48
CA ARG A 61 -12.28 4.89 5.66
C ARG A 61 -11.60 4.52 4.34
N ALA A 62 -10.70 3.54 4.36
CA ALA A 62 -10.06 3.09 3.13
C ALA A 62 -11.05 2.39 2.19
N LEU A 63 -12.03 1.66 2.75
CA LEU A 63 -13.11 1.04 1.99
C LEU A 63 -14.05 2.10 1.36
N GLU A 64 -14.45 3.12 2.11
CA GLU A 64 -15.24 4.24 1.57
C GLU A 64 -14.52 4.93 0.41
N MET A 65 -13.23 5.22 0.57
CA MET A 65 -12.41 5.80 -0.51
C MET A 65 -12.27 4.86 -1.71
N CYS A 66 -12.31 3.54 -1.49
CA CYS A 66 -12.26 2.53 -2.55
C CYS A 66 -13.56 2.48 -3.36
N LEU A 67 -14.72 2.68 -2.74
CA LEU A 67 -16.02 2.43 -3.38
C LEU A 67 -16.78 3.70 -3.80
N GLU A 68 -16.66 4.80 -3.05
CA GLU A 68 -17.59 5.94 -3.17
C GLU A 68 -16.94 7.25 -3.62
N LYS A 69 -15.63 7.42 -3.40
CA LYS A 69 -14.94 8.70 -3.62
C LYS A 69 -14.01 8.65 -4.83
N SER A 70 -13.77 9.80 -5.46
CA SER A 70 -12.92 9.88 -6.65
C SER A 70 -11.48 9.39 -6.45
N VAL A 71 -10.90 8.83 -7.51
CA VAL A 71 -9.52 8.35 -7.60
C VAL A 71 -8.52 9.43 -7.18
N ASN A 72 -7.64 9.11 -6.22
CA ASN A 72 -6.59 10.02 -5.77
C ASN A 72 -5.35 9.26 -5.25
N HIS A 73 -4.21 9.97 -5.20
CA HIS A 73 -2.91 9.37 -4.85
C HIS A 73 -2.69 9.18 -3.33
N MET A 74 -3.52 9.80 -2.48
CA MET A 74 -3.47 9.61 -1.03
C MET A 74 -4.07 8.26 -0.62
N PHE A 75 -5.07 7.80 -1.36
CA PHE A 75 -5.66 6.47 -1.23
C PHE A 75 -5.47 5.67 -2.51
N PRO A 76 -4.30 5.03 -2.71
CA PRO A 76 -4.01 4.17 -3.86
C PRO A 76 -5.11 3.17 -4.22
N VAL A 77 -5.82 2.66 -3.22
CA VAL A 77 -6.93 1.69 -3.40
C VAL A 77 -8.13 2.29 -4.15
N SER A 78 -8.26 3.62 -4.21
CA SER A 78 -9.28 4.26 -5.06
C SER A 78 -9.06 3.99 -6.56
N ALA A 79 -7.86 3.58 -6.98
CA ALA A 79 -7.57 3.26 -8.37
C ALA A 79 -8.36 2.06 -8.91
N PHE A 80 -8.96 1.22 -8.05
CA PHE A 80 -9.84 0.11 -8.44
C PHE A 80 -11.19 0.54 -9.05
N GLN A 81 -11.53 1.84 -8.99
CA GLN A 81 -12.72 2.38 -9.64
C GLN A 81 -12.53 2.64 -11.15
N LYS A 82 -11.30 2.49 -11.65
CA LYS A 82 -11.00 2.55 -13.09
C LYS A 82 -11.08 1.17 -13.69
#